data_AF-A0A3M5BJ19-F1
#
_entry.id   AF-A0A3M5BJ19-F1
#
_cell.length_a   1.000
_cell.length_b   1.000
_cell.length_c   1.000
_cell.angle_alpha   90.00
_cell.angle_beta   90.00
_cell.angle_gamma   90.00
#
_symmetry.space_group_name_H-M   'P 1'
#
loop_
_entity.id
_entity.type
_entity.pdbx_description
1 polymer ?
#
loop_
_entity_poly.entity_id
_entity_poly.type
_entity_poly.pdbx_seq_one_letter_code
_entity_poly.pdbx_strand_id
1 'polypeptide(L)'
;MKQEYPYELGWVFVVPAARGKGYAHSLAEAAISQVSSNGILATSRSENLAMHHILIKLGFTQSGSTYRSTHGDHQLKLFTRAPRPFGVRKKTKVGG
;
A
#
# COMPACT_ATOMS: atom_id res chain seq x y z
N MET A 1 24.19 3.27 -4.55
CA MET A 1 23.28 3.55 -3.42
C MET A 1 22.09 2.62 -3.50
N LYS A 2 21.65 2.01 -2.39
CA LYS A 2 20.46 1.15 -2.36
C LYS A 2 19.23 2.06 -2.27
N GLN A 3 18.27 1.93 -3.19
CA GLN A 3 17.01 2.66 -3.09
C GLN A 3 16.21 2.13 -1.89
N GLU A 4 15.71 3.03 -1.05
CA GLU A 4 14.96 2.66 0.17
C GLU A 4 13.57 2.08 -0.16
N TYR A 5 12.94 2.59 -1.22
CA TYR A 5 11.63 2.15 -1.73
C TYR A 5 11.75 1.72 -3.21
N PRO A 6 12.34 0.54 -3.49
CA PRO A 6 12.60 0.11 -4.87
C PRO A 6 11.36 -0.37 -5.64
N TYR A 7 10.21 -0.52 -4.99
CA TYR A 7 8.97 -1.03 -5.60
C TYR A 7 7.81 -0.06 -5.40
N GLU A 8 6.92 -0.05 -6.38
CA GLU A 8 5.64 0.66 -6.32
C GLU A 8 4.49 -0.34 -6.36
N LEU A 9 3.52 -0.20 -5.45
CA LEU A 9 2.20 -0.77 -5.63
C LEU A 9 1.41 0.17 -6.53
N GLY A 10 1.37 -0.17 -7.82
CA GLY A 10 0.71 0.62 -8.86
C GLY A 10 -0.82 0.52 -8.82
N TRP A 11 -1.44 0.51 -9.99
CA TRP A 11 -2.89 0.64 -10.14
C TRP A 11 -3.66 -0.59 -9.60
N VAL A 12 -4.35 -0.41 -8.47
CA VAL A 12 -5.29 -1.41 -7.93
C VAL A 12 -6.71 -0.98 -8.27
N PHE A 13 -7.35 -1.72 -9.16
CA PHE A 13 -8.71 -1.42 -9.62
C PHE A 13 -9.61 -2.65 -9.50
N VAL A 14 -10.82 -2.41 -9.00
CA VAL A 14 -11.90 -3.40 -8.95
C VAL A 14 -13.13 -2.79 -9.61
N VAL A 15 -13.67 -3.52 -10.59
CA VAL A 15 -14.87 -3.12 -11.32
C VAL A 15 -16.04 -2.87 -10.36
N PRO A 16 -16.92 -1.88 -10.60
CA PRO A 16 -17.97 -1.49 -9.66
C PRO A 16 -18.82 -2.66 -9.14
N ALA A 17 -19.24 -3.57 -10.02
CA ALA A 17 -20.07 -4.73 -9.67
C ALA A 17 -19.40 -5.74 -8.70
N ALA A 18 -18.08 -5.66 -8.53
CA ALA A 18 -17.30 -6.56 -7.67
C ALA A 18 -16.78 -5.87 -6.39
N ARG A 19 -17.11 -4.59 -6.16
CA ARG A 19 -16.67 -3.85 -4.97
C ARG A 19 -17.37 -4.36 -3.70
N GLY A 20 -16.81 -4.01 -2.53
CA GLY A 20 -17.34 -4.45 -1.22
C GLY A 20 -17.01 -5.90 -0.84
N LYS A 21 -16.38 -6.68 -1.73
CA LYS A 21 -16.03 -8.10 -1.51
C LYS A 21 -14.58 -8.34 -1.06
N GLY A 22 -13.84 -7.29 -0.74
CA GLY A 22 -12.44 -7.38 -0.29
C GLY A 22 -11.38 -7.60 -1.38
N TYR A 23 -11.76 -7.73 -2.66
CA TYR A 23 -10.81 -8.03 -3.73
C TYR A 23 -9.63 -7.06 -3.86
N ALA A 24 -9.86 -5.76 -3.66
CA ALA A 24 -8.77 -4.78 -3.70
C ALA A 24 -7.70 -5.04 -2.62
N HIS A 25 -8.13 -5.46 -1.42
CA HIS A 25 -7.22 -5.84 -0.35
C HIS A 25 -6.46 -7.11 -0.72
N SER A 26 -7.15 -8.16 -1.17
CA SER A 26 -6.53 -9.42 -1.57
C SER A 26 -5.52 -9.26 -2.70
N LEU A 27 -5.83 -8.45 -3.71
CA LEU A 27 -4.91 -8.13 -4.82
C LEU A 27 -3.67 -7.39 -4.32
N ALA A 28 -3.86 -6.33 -3.53
CA ALA A 28 -2.75 -5.55 -2.99
C ALA A 28 -1.86 -6.39 -2.05
N GLU A 29 -2.46 -7.21 -1.18
CA GLU A 29 -1.75 -8.10 -0.27
C GLU A 29 -0.92 -9.13 -1.02
N ALA A 30 -1.51 -9.79 -2.03
CA ALA A 30 -0.81 -10.79 -2.85
C ALA A 30 0.35 -10.18 -3.66
N ALA A 31 0.23 -8.94 -4.12
CA ALA A 31 1.30 -8.24 -4.82
C ALA A 31 2.46 -7.91 -3.87
N ILE A 32 2.18 -7.27 -2.74
CA ILE A 32 3.23 -6.79 -1.82
C ILE A 32 3.87 -7.91 -0.99
N SER A 33 3.27 -9.11 -0.92
CA SER A 33 3.86 -10.26 -0.25
C SER A 33 5.09 -10.78 -0.99
N GLN A 34 5.18 -10.57 -2.31
CA GLN A 34 6.31 -11.00 -3.15
C GLN A 34 7.60 -10.24 -2.85
N VAL A 35 7.51 -9.07 -2.22
CA VAL A 35 8.62 -8.15 -1.95
C VAL A 35 8.67 -7.73 -0.47
N SER A 36 8.27 -8.64 0.43
CA SER A 36 7.96 -8.33 1.84
C SER A 36 9.11 -7.74 2.68
N SER A 37 10.36 -7.93 2.26
CA SER A 37 11.57 -7.36 2.89
C SER A 37 11.93 -5.96 2.39
N ASN A 38 11.31 -5.48 1.32
CA ASN A 38 11.70 -4.24 0.65
C ASN A 38 10.71 -3.12 0.97
N GLY A 39 11.19 -1.88 0.86
CA GLY A 39 10.34 -0.71 0.94
C GLY A 39 9.43 -0.62 -0.28
N ILE A 40 8.19 -0.18 -0.07
CA ILE A 40 7.20 -0.03 -1.13
C ILE A 40 6.58 1.36 -1.02
N LEU A 41 6.40 2.02 -2.16
CA LEU A 41 5.61 3.23 -2.26
C LEU A 41 4.26 2.96 -2.96
N ALA A 42 3.28 3.80 -2.69
CA ALA A 42 2.01 3.81 -3.41
C ALA A 42 1.49 5.25 -3.46
N THR A 43 0.79 5.59 -4.54
CA THR A 43 0.07 6.88 -4.64
C THR A 43 -1.42 6.61 -4.76
N SER A 44 -2.23 7.46 -4.13
CA SER A 44 -3.68 7.38 -4.25
C SER A 44 -4.32 8.76 -4.23
N ARG A 45 -5.50 8.86 -4.84
CA ARG A 45 -6.27 10.11 -4.83
C ARG A 45 -6.71 10.45 -3.41
N SER A 46 -6.68 11.72 -3.06
CA SER A 46 -6.93 12.21 -1.70
C SER A 46 -8.34 11.86 -1.20
N GLU A 47 -9.29 11.76 -2.11
CA GLU A 47 -10.69 11.40 -1.87
C GLU A 47 -10.94 9.88 -1.85
N ASN A 48 -9.96 9.05 -2.21
CA ASN A 48 -10.09 7.59 -2.23
C ASN A 48 -9.86 6.97 -0.85
N LEU A 49 -10.74 7.28 0.09
CA LEU A 49 -10.65 6.82 1.49
C LEU A 49 -10.64 5.29 1.62
N ALA A 50 -11.33 4.58 0.72
CA ALA A 50 -11.34 3.13 0.71
C ALA A 50 -9.95 2.54 0.44
N MET A 51 -9.22 3.09 -0.54
CA MET A 51 -7.85 2.67 -0.82
C MET A 51 -6.91 3.05 0.33
N HIS A 52 -7.08 4.22 0.94
CA HIS A 52 -6.29 4.62 2.10
C HIS A 52 -6.43 3.63 3.26
N HIS A 53 -7.66 3.20 3.57
CA HIS A 53 -7.89 2.19 4.60
C HIS A 53 -7.20 0.86 4.28
N ILE A 54 -7.19 0.44 3.02
CA ILE A 54 -6.48 -0.78 2.59
C ILE A 54 -4.97 -0.61 2.76
N LEU A 55 -4.39 0.50 2.30
CA LEU A 55 -2.95 0.78 2.43
C LEU A 55 -2.52 0.79 3.90
N ILE A 56 -3.27 1.45 4.78
CA ILE A 56 -3.00 1.49 6.22
C ILE A 56 -3.04 0.08 6.83
N LYS A 57 -4.05 -0.73 6.49
CA LYS A 57 -4.14 -2.14 6.95
C LYS A 57 -2.95 -2.98 6.50
N LEU A 58 -2.40 -2.69 5.32
CA LEU A 58 -1.24 -3.37 4.74
C LEU A 58 0.11 -2.83 5.24
N GLY A 59 0.08 -1.91 6.22
CA GLY A 59 1.25 -1.38 6.91
C GLY A 59 1.91 -0.19 6.22
N PHE A 60 1.23 0.45 5.26
CA PHE A 60 1.68 1.73 4.72
C PHE A 60 1.31 2.87 5.67
N THR A 61 2.11 3.94 5.66
CA THR A 61 1.81 5.21 6.30
C THR A 61 1.80 6.32 5.26
N GLN A 62 0.94 7.33 5.44
CA GLN A 62 1.01 8.53 4.60
C GLN A 62 2.37 9.21 4.82
N SER A 63 3.02 9.66 3.74
CA SER A 63 4.32 10.33 3.78
C SER A 63 4.26 11.64 2.99
N GLY A 64 4.82 12.71 3.57
CA GLY A 64 4.85 14.03 2.96
C GLY A 64 3.48 14.71 2.83
N SER A 65 3.43 15.73 1.97
CA SER A 65 2.26 16.56 1.71
C SER A 65 1.51 16.10 0.47
N THR A 66 0.19 16.33 0.46
CA THR A 66 -0.65 16.15 -0.72
C THR A 66 -0.16 17.04 -1.87
N TYR A 67 -0.16 16.52 -3.10
CA TYR A 67 0.28 17.24 -4.29
C TYR A 67 -0.68 17.04 -5.46
N ARG A 68 -0.67 17.98 -6.43
CA ARG A 68 -1.56 17.89 -7.60
C ARG A 68 -1.10 16.80 -8.55
N SER A 69 -2.04 15.99 -9.04
CA SER A 69 -1.76 15.04 -10.10
C SER A 69 -1.31 15.75 -11.37
N THR A 70 -0.35 15.17 -12.09
CA THR A 70 -0.03 15.56 -13.47
C THR A 70 -1.03 14.96 -14.48
N HIS A 71 -1.87 14.03 -14.04
CA HIS A 71 -2.88 13.36 -14.83
C HIS A 71 -4.28 13.61 -14.24
N GLY A 72 -5.04 14.51 -14.86
CA GLY A 72 -6.38 14.89 -14.42
C GLY A 72 -6.41 15.84 -13.21
N ASP A 73 -7.61 16.32 -12.86
CA ASP A 73 -7.77 17.33 -11.81
C ASP A 73 -8.11 16.70 -10.46
N HIS A 74 -7.10 16.14 -9.80
CA HIS A 74 -7.24 15.62 -8.44
C HIS A 74 -5.92 15.71 -7.68
N GLN A 75 -6.04 15.61 -6.36
CA GLN A 75 -4.92 15.65 -5.43
C GLN A 75 -4.48 14.23 -5.08
N LEU A 76 -3.16 13.98 -5.04
CA LEU A 76 -2.57 12.70 -4.68
C LEU A 76 -1.91 12.75 -3.31
N LYS A 77 -1.92 11.61 -2.62
CA LYS A 77 -1.16 11.35 -1.41
C LYS A 77 -0.16 10.25 -1.66
N LEU A 78 1.04 10.42 -1.11
CA LEU A 78 2.08 9.40 -1.08
C LEU A 78 1.92 8.55 0.18
N PHE A 79 2.05 7.24 -0.01
CA PHE A 79 2.08 6.25 1.06
C PHE A 79 3.37 5.44 0.94
N THR A 80 4.01 5.16 2.06
CA THR A 80 5.21 4.33 2.12
C THR A 80 5.05 3.21 3.12
N ARG A 81 5.57 2.03 2.78
CA ARG A 81 5.79 0.92 3.71
C ARG A 81 7.28 0.70 3.80
N ALA A 82 7.86 0.96 4.98
CA ALA A 82 9.28 0.80 5.20
C ALA A 82 9.73 -0.65 4.93
N PRO A 83 10.98 -0.86 4.46
CA PRO A 83 11.58 -2.19 4.43
C PRO A 83 11.49 -2.83 5.83
N ARG A 84 11.10 -4.10 5.90
CA ARG A 84 11.17 -4.79 7.20
C ARG A 84 12.63 -5.05 7.55
N PRO A 85 13.06 -4.75 8.78
CA PRO A 85 14.37 -5.17 9.24
C PRO A 85 14.50 -6.68 9.11
N PHE A 86 15.59 -7.14 8.51
CA PHE A 86 15.90 -8.56 8.41
C PHE A 86 15.94 -9.15 9.84
N GLY A 87 15.05 -10.11 10.16
CA GLY A 87 15.04 -10.80 11.46
C GLY A 87 13.83 -10.53 12.38
N VAL A 88 12.93 -9.59 12.08
CA VAL A 88 11.71 -9.42 12.90
C VAL A 88 10.61 -10.38 12.44
N ARG A 89 10.68 -11.64 12.88
CA ARG A 89 9.53 -12.54 12.86
C ARG A 89 8.53 -12.07 13.92
N LYS A 90 7.27 -11.81 13.55
CA LYS A 90 6.20 -11.70 14.55
C LYS A 90 6.19 -13.03 15.33
N LYS A 91 6.34 -12.98 16.65
CA LYS A 91 6.11 -14.14 17.51
C LYS A 91 4.67 -14.60 17.30
N THR A 92 4.47 -15.72 16.61
CA THR A 92 3.17 -16.40 16.60
C THR A 92 2.94 -16.89 18.02
N LYS A 93 1.96 -16.33 18.72
CA LYS A 93 1.51 -16.86 20.00
C LYS A 93 0.77 -18.16 19.69
N VAL A 94 1.44 -19.29 19.85
CA VAL A 94 0.81 -20.61 19.86
C VAL A 94 0.11 -20.70 21.22
N GLY A 95 -1.21 -20.52 21.24
CA GLY A 95 -2.05 -20.77 22.41
C GLY A 95 -2.51 -22.22 22.38
N GLY A 96 -2.30 -22.93 23.48
CA GLY A 96 -2.73 -24.32 23.71
C GLY A 96 -4.17 -24.46 24.15
#